data_AF-Q8P7R9-F1
#
_entry.id   AF-Q8P7R9-F1
#
_cell.length_a   1.000
_cell.length_b   1.000
_cell.length_c   1.000
_cell.angle_alpha   90.00
_cell.angle_beta   90.00
_cell.angle_gamma   90.00
#
_symmetry.space_group_name_H-M   'P 1'
#
loop_
_entity.id
_entity.type
_entity.pdbx_description
1 polymer ?
#
loop_
_entity_poly.entity_id
_entity_poly.type
_entity_poly.pdbx_seq_one_letter_code
_entity_poly.pdbx_strand_id
1 'polypeptide(L)'
;MQPVRPWRQGRAHHRRTRRHGAVIAAHARNLGGGMALLCLSALAAAAASALALDRSGAVRVGERFAELAPRAAWKPMNAGPIGQCDYVEAGLLPAGVAMMVEDGRVVRFDVTDAGVVGPFGVRIGDSEASVRARLPAGYGVEPHHYGGDDGKDLYLTWHDPARGLAVRYETGEGSVTSMYWGSWDAVQLVEGCA
;
A
#
# COMPACT_ATOMS: atom_id res chain seq x y z
N MET A 1 35.06 11.77 -61.61
CA MET A 1 34.30 11.95 -62.86
C MET A 1 33.10 11.02 -62.82
N GLN A 2 31.89 11.54 -63.01
CA GLN A 2 30.61 10.80 -63.00
C GLN A 2 30.47 9.88 -64.24
N PRO A 3 29.47 8.98 -64.27
CA PRO A 3 28.16 9.35 -64.84
C PRO A 3 26.98 8.93 -63.92
N VAL A 4 25.93 9.74 -63.65
CA VAL A 4 24.72 10.04 -64.47
C VAL A 4 24.02 8.76 -64.99
N ARG A 5 22.69 8.52 -64.94
CA ARG A 5 21.48 9.28 -64.61
C ARG A 5 20.25 8.28 -64.60
N PRO A 6 18.97 8.71 -64.54
CA PRO A 6 17.86 8.08 -63.80
C PRO A 6 16.85 7.34 -64.70
N TRP A 7 15.62 7.04 -64.21
CA TRP A 7 14.31 7.11 -64.93
C TRP A 7 13.16 6.69 -63.95
N ARG A 8 12.12 7.51 -63.68
CA ARG A 8 10.77 7.62 -64.33
C ARG A 8 9.92 6.32 -64.25
N GLN A 9 8.59 6.28 -64.14
CA GLN A 9 7.43 7.16 -63.89
C GLN A 9 6.15 6.27 -64.00
N GLY A 10 4.99 6.70 -63.46
CA GLY A 10 3.65 6.27 -63.93
C GLY A 10 2.75 5.68 -62.83
N ARG A 11 1.67 6.35 -62.39
CA ARG A 11 0.29 6.44 -62.97
C ARG A 11 -0.36 5.08 -63.22
N ALA A 12 -1.65 4.81 -63.03
CA ALA A 12 -2.82 5.43 -62.40
C ALA A 12 -4.00 4.44 -62.62
N HIS A 13 -5.13 4.69 -61.94
CA HIS A 13 -6.52 4.32 -62.29
C HIS A 13 -7.13 2.93 -61.95
N HIS A 14 -8.20 3.05 -61.16
CA HIS A 14 -9.54 2.45 -61.27
C HIS A 14 -9.70 1.00 -61.76
N ARG A 15 -10.43 0.22 -60.96
CA ARG A 15 -11.71 -0.34 -61.43
C ARG A 15 -12.65 -0.69 -60.29
N ARG A 16 -13.87 -0.20 -60.44
CA ARG A 16 -15.07 -0.47 -59.65
C ARG A 16 -15.77 -1.65 -60.32
N THR A 17 -16.18 -2.67 -59.58
CA THR A 17 -17.21 -3.62 -60.03
C THR A 17 -18.17 -3.90 -58.90
N ARG A 18 -19.40 -3.37 -59.05
CA ARG A 18 -20.60 -3.84 -58.36
C ARG A 18 -21.02 -5.17 -59.00
N ARG A 19 -21.47 -6.15 -58.20
CA ARG A 19 -22.60 -7.02 -58.56
C ARG A 19 -23.39 -7.42 -57.32
N HIS A 20 -24.70 -7.41 -57.53
CA HIS A 20 -25.80 -7.69 -56.62
C HIS A 20 -25.83 -9.16 -56.17
N GLY A 21 -26.36 -9.39 -54.97
CA GLY A 21 -26.71 -10.71 -54.47
C GLY A 21 -27.63 -10.63 -53.25
N ALA A 22 -28.93 -10.70 -53.54
CA ALA A 22 -30.03 -11.26 -52.75
C ALA A 22 -30.16 -11.01 -51.23
N VAL A 23 -31.36 -10.52 -50.90
CA VAL A 23 -32.01 -10.46 -49.58
C VAL A 23 -32.30 -11.87 -49.06
N ILE A 24 -31.90 -12.17 -47.82
CA ILE A 24 -32.61 -13.13 -46.95
C ILE A 24 -32.65 -12.52 -45.55
N ALA A 25 -33.85 -12.11 -45.14
CA ALA A 25 -34.16 -11.79 -43.76
C ALA A 25 -34.26 -13.10 -42.96
N ALA A 26 -33.52 -13.20 -41.87
CA ALA A 26 -33.78 -14.17 -40.81
C ALA A 26 -33.71 -13.43 -39.47
N HIS A 27 -34.89 -13.16 -38.92
CA HIS A 27 -35.04 -12.69 -37.55
C HIS A 27 -34.58 -13.78 -36.58
N ALA A 28 -33.46 -13.55 -35.89
CA ALA A 28 -33.12 -14.26 -34.67
C ALA A 28 -33.19 -13.25 -33.52
N ARG A 29 -34.34 -13.23 -32.85
CA ARG A 29 -34.50 -12.64 -31.52
C ARG A 29 -33.69 -13.50 -30.56
N ASN A 30 -32.53 -13.03 -30.11
CA ASN A 30 -31.85 -13.62 -28.96
C ASN A 30 -31.85 -12.63 -27.79
N LEU A 31 -32.64 -13.02 -26.80
CA LEU A 31 -32.56 -12.66 -25.40
C LEU A 31 -31.13 -12.92 -24.88
N GLY A 32 -30.61 -12.03 -24.03
CA GLY A 32 -29.40 -12.32 -23.23
C GLY A 32 -28.34 -11.23 -23.27
N GLY A 33 -28.67 -10.03 -22.77
CA GLY A 33 -27.72 -8.95 -22.55
C GLY A 33 -27.81 -8.44 -21.13
N GLY A 34 -27.44 -9.27 -20.15
CA GLY A 34 -27.57 -8.94 -18.74
C GLY A 34 -26.57 -9.69 -17.86
N MET A 35 -25.28 -9.68 -18.23
CA MET A 35 -24.23 -10.24 -17.36
C MET A 35 -22.86 -9.62 -17.66
N ALA A 36 -22.74 -8.29 -17.50
CA ALA A 36 -21.47 -7.58 -17.69
C ALA A 36 -21.22 -6.49 -16.63
N LEU A 37 -21.60 -6.73 -15.37
CA LEU A 37 -21.46 -5.75 -14.28
C LEU A 37 -20.90 -6.33 -12.96
N LEU A 38 -20.33 -7.54 -12.97
CA LEU A 38 -19.81 -8.19 -11.74
C LEU A 38 -18.28 -8.32 -11.67
N CYS A 39 -17.50 -7.94 -12.69
CA CYS A 39 -16.04 -8.08 -12.67
C CYS A 39 -15.27 -6.85 -12.17
N LEU A 40 -15.92 -5.68 -12.01
CA LEU A 40 -15.22 -4.46 -11.56
C LEU A 40 -15.09 -4.34 -10.03
N SER A 41 -15.83 -5.14 -9.25
CA SER A 41 -15.87 -5.00 -7.79
C SER A 41 -14.67 -5.63 -7.07
N ALA A 42 -14.01 -6.62 -7.66
CA ALA A 42 -12.92 -7.35 -7.00
C ALA A 42 -11.57 -6.61 -7.04
N LEU A 43 -11.28 -5.85 -8.12
CA LEU A 43 -10.01 -5.11 -8.22
C LEU A 43 -9.91 -3.94 -7.24
N ALA A 44 -11.03 -3.27 -6.92
CA ALA A 44 -11.04 -2.15 -5.98
C ALA A 44 -10.73 -2.60 -4.54
N ALA A 45 -11.13 -3.81 -4.15
CA ALA A 45 -10.88 -4.35 -2.81
C ALA A 45 -9.42 -4.74 -2.58
N ALA A 46 -8.72 -5.25 -3.60
CA ALA A 46 -7.30 -5.61 -3.54
C ALA A 46 -6.39 -4.36 -3.54
N ALA A 47 -6.74 -3.32 -4.30
CA ALA A 47 -5.99 -2.06 -4.30
C ALA A 47 -6.16 -1.27 -2.97
N ALA A 48 -7.32 -1.37 -2.33
CA ALA A 48 -7.59 -0.70 -1.05
C ALA A 48 -6.89 -1.35 0.16
N SER A 49 -6.49 -2.62 0.06
CA SER A 49 -5.82 -3.35 1.15
C SER A 49 -4.30 -3.20 1.13
N ALA A 50 -3.69 -2.76 0.02
CA ALA A 50 -2.26 -2.53 -0.06
C ALA A 50 -1.80 -1.22 0.61
N LEU A 51 -2.68 -0.22 0.74
CA LEU A 51 -2.36 1.14 1.21
C LEU A 51 -3.23 1.62 2.38
N ALA A 52 -3.57 0.72 3.31
CA ALA A 52 -4.27 1.11 4.53
C ALA A 52 -3.30 1.73 5.57
N LEU A 53 -2.63 2.83 5.20
CA LEU A 53 -1.73 3.55 6.11
C LEU A 53 -2.49 4.44 7.12
N ASP A 54 -3.75 4.78 6.86
CA ASP A 54 -4.52 5.68 7.72
C ASP A 54 -5.20 4.98 8.89
N ARG A 55 -5.10 3.64 9.01
CA ARG A 55 -5.85 2.90 10.02
C ARG A 55 -5.25 1.54 10.38
N SER A 56 -5.69 1.04 11.53
CA SER A 56 -5.59 -0.36 11.92
C SER A 56 -6.90 -0.79 12.57
N GLY A 57 -7.51 -1.86 12.07
CA GLY A 57 -8.87 -2.23 12.46
C GLY A 57 -9.85 -1.08 12.23
N ALA A 58 -10.55 -0.65 13.28
CA ALA A 58 -11.48 0.48 13.23
C ALA A 58 -10.88 1.82 13.70
N VAL A 59 -9.59 1.85 14.04
CA VAL A 59 -8.88 3.03 14.57
C VAL A 59 -8.16 3.76 13.44
N ARG A 60 -8.21 5.10 13.43
CA ARG A 60 -7.55 5.92 12.41
C ARG A 60 -6.42 6.77 12.96
N VAL A 61 -5.40 7.01 12.14
CA VAL A 61 -4.38 8.04 12.40
C VAL A 61 -5.07 9.40 12.50
N GLY A 62 -4.71 10.18 13.53
CA GLY A 62 -5.23 11.50 13.84
C GLY A 62 -6.50 11.51 14.72
N GLU A 63 -7.18 10.37 14.91
CA GLU A 63 -8.36 10.26 15.77
C GLU A 63 -7.98 10.59 17.23
N ARG A 64 -8.87 11.28 17.95
CA ARG A 64 -8.63 11.63 19.36
C ARG A 64 -8.84 10.40 20.21
N PHE A 65 -7.87 10.06 21.05
CA PHE A 65 -8.03 8.89 21.92
C PHE A 65 -9.20 9.06 22.91
N ALA A 66 -9.51 10.29 23.34
CA ALA A 66 -10.69 10.56 24.19
C ALA A 66 -12.03 10.13 23.55
N GLU A 67 -12.12 10.09 22.21
CA GLU A 67 -13.31 9.63 21.48
C GLU A 67 -13.33 8.10 21.33
N LEU A 68 -12.15 7.47 21.33
CA LEU A 68 -11.96 6.02 21.25
C LEU A 68 -12.10 5.33 22.61
N ALA A 69 -11.61 5.96 23.68
CA ALA A 69 -11.56 5.43 25.03
C ALA A 69 -12.89 4.83 25.51
N PRO A 70 -14.06 5.49 25.34
CA PRO A 70 -15.34 4.93 25.81
C PRO A 70 -15.90 3.82 24.92
N ARG A 71 -15.32 3.56 23.74
CA ARG A 71 -15.88 2.64 22.73
C ARG A 71 -15.45 1.18 22.92
N ALA A 72 -14.41 0.93 23.71
CA ALA A 72 -13.89 -0.42 23.92
C ALA A 72 -13.04 -0.50 25.21
N ALA A 73 -12.67 -1.72 25.59
CA ALA A 73 -11.70 -1.96 26.66
C ALA A 73 -10.28 -1.90 26.07
N TRP A 74 -9.52 -0.89 26.48
CA TRP A 74 -8.15 -0.65 26.05
C TRP A 74 -7.15 -1.08 27.13
N LYS A 75 -5.96 -1.51 26.71
CA LYS A 75 -4.88 -1.88 27.63
C LYS A 75 -3.66 -0.97 27.38
N PRO A 76 -3.34 -0.05 28.30
CA PRO A 76 -2.07 0.69 28.25
C PRO A 76 -0.89 -0.27 28.40
N MET A 77 0.17 -0.05 27.64
CA MET A 77 1.42 -0.82 27.74
C MET A 77 2.41 -0.17 28.71
N ASN A 78 2.31 1.14 28.90
CA ASN A 78 3.09 1.89 29.88
C ASN A 78 2.40 1.88 31.26
N ALA A 79 3.16 2.09 32.33
CA ALA A 79 2.62 2.17 33.68
C ALA A 79 1.92 3.52 33.90
N GLY A 80 0.63 3.47 34.28
CA GLY A 80 -0.15 4.65 34.63
C GLY A 80 -1.27 4.97 33.63
N PRO A 81 -1.94 6.12 33.78
CA PRO A 81 -2.93 6.59 32.81
C PRO A 81 -2.24 6.99 31.50
N ILE A 82 -2.98 6.89 30.39
CA ILE A 82 -2.54 7.38 29.09
C ILE A 82 -2.36 8.91 29.18
N GLY A 83 -1.11 9.35 29.13
CA GLY A 83 -0.62 10.71 29.17
C GLY A 83 -0.30 11.29 27.78
N GLN A 84 0.85 11.96 27.67
CA GLN A 84 1.22 12.74 26.47
C GLN A 84 1.84 11.89 25.36
N CYS A 85 2.46 10.75 25.69
CA CYS A 85 3.01 9.80 24.73
C CYS A 85 2.89 8.40 25.34
N ASP A 86 2.02 7.55 24.76
CA ASP A 86 1.78 6.22 25.29
C ASP A 86 1.46 5.19 24.22
N TYR A 87 1.71 3.93 24.58
CA TYR A 87 1.29 2.77 23.80
C TYR A 87 0.03 2.13 24.39
N VAL A 88 -0.88 1.76 23.50
CA VAL A 88 -2.16 1.17 23.84
C VAL A 88 -2.45 0.01 22.90
N GLU A 89 -2.94 -1.10 23.46
CA GLU A 89 -3.37 -2.28 22.71
C GLU A 89 -4.84 -2.65 23.03
N ALA A 90 -5.31 -3.72 22.39
CA ALA A 90 -6.68 -4.24 22.49
C ALA A 90 -7.76 -3.27 21.96
N GLY A 91 -8.98 -3.36 22.50
CA GLY A 91 -10.10 -2.54 22.09
C GLY A 91 -10.52 -2.74 20.64
N LEU A 92 -10.37 -1.70 19.82
CA LEU A 92 -10.72 -1.71 18.39
C LEU A 92 -9.55 -2.03 17.47
N LEU A 93 -8.37 -2.32 18.04
CA LEU A 93 -7.19 -2.75 17.29
C LEU A 93 -7.27 -4.25 16.98
N PRO A 94 -6.71 -4.70 15.84
CA PRO A 94 -6.43 -6.10 15.61
C PRO A 94 -5.49 -6.65 16.70
N ALA A 95 -5.61 -7.95 17.01
CA ALA A 95 -4.68 -8.63 17.89
C ALA A 95 -3.23 -8.54 17.33
N GLY A 96 -2.26 -8.29 18.21
CA GLY A 96 -0.84 -8.11 17.85
C GLY A 96 -0.50 -6.73 17.27
N VAL A 97 -1.43 -5.77 17.30
CA VAL A 97 -1.18 -4.37 16.93
C VAL A 97 -1.27 -3.48 18.17
N ALA A 98 -0.22 -2.70 18.41
CA ALA A 98 -0.25 -1.58 19.33
C ALA A 98 -0.48 -0.27 18.56
N MET A 99 -1.00 0.74 19.23
CA MET A 99 -1.02 2.11 18.72
C MET A 99 -0.26 3.04 19.65
N MET A 100 0.46 3.99 19.05
CA MET A 100 1.06 5.11 19.74
C MET A 100 0.09 6.28 19.76
N VAL A 101 -0.16 6.82 20.95
CA VAL A 101 -0.95 8.01 21.19
C VAL A 101 0.00 9.12 21.62
N GLU A 102 0.03 10.21 20.88
CA GLU A 102 0.83 11.40 21.19
C GLU A 102 -0.07 12.63 21.17
N ASP A 103 0.05 13.51 22.17
CA ASP A 103 -0.80 14.69 22.37
C ASP A 103 -2.32 14.36 22.30
N GLY A 104 -2.69 13.19 22.83
CA GLY A 104 -4.05 12.68 22.85
C GLY A 104 -4.61 12.22 21.49
N ARG A 105 -3.75 12.04 20.48
CA ARG A 105 -4.12 11.56 19.14
C ARG A 105 -3.39 10.28 18.78
N VAL A 106 -4.05 9.41 18.03
CA VAL A 106 -3.39 8.25 17.42
C VAL A 106 -2.41 8.74 16.34
N VAL A 107 -1.12 8.45 16.49
CA VAL A 107 -0.09 8.93 15.55
C VAL A 107 0.58 7.81 14.77
N ARG A 108 0.61 6.59 15.31
CA ARG A 108 1.29 5.43 14.73
C ARG A 108 0.67 4.11 15.20
N PHE A 109 0.80 3.08 14.38
CA PHE A 109 0.54 1.69 14.73
C PHE A 109 1.82 0.90 14.62
N ASP A 110 2.01 -0.01 15.56
CA ASP A 110 3.24 -0.75 15.76
C ASP A 110 2.92 -2.24 15.82
N VAL A 111 3.74 -3.04 15.15
CA VAL A 111 3.68 -4.50 15.18
C VAL A 111 5.10 -5.03 15.33
N THR A 112 5.30 -5.85 16.35
CA THR A 112 6.53 -6.62 16.61
C THR A 112 6.26 -8.13 16.63
N ASP A 113 4.99 -8.51 16.76
CA ASP A 113 4.59 -9.92 16.86
C ASP A 113 4.33 -10.55 15.49
N ALA A 114 4.65 -11.84 15.38
CA ALA A 114 4.32 -12.63 14.21
C ALA A 114 2.80 -12.82 14.04
N GLY A 115 2.33 -12.84 12.79
CA GLY A 115 0.94 -13.17 12.45
C GLY A 115 0.09 -12.00 11.94
N VAL A 116 0.53 -10.76 12.15
CA VAL A 116 -0.14 -9.58 11.59
C VAL A 116 0.34 -9.32 10.16
N VAL A 117 -0.60 -9.02 9.27
CA VAL A 117 -0.33 -8.56 7.89
C VAL A 117 -0.38 -7.05 7.87
N GLY A 118 0.78 -6.41 7.70
CA GLY A 118 0.89 -4.97 7.63
C GLY A 118 0.62 -4.40 6.23
N PRO A 119 0.86 -3.09 6.06
CA PRO A 119 0.82 -2.44 4.76
C PRO A 119 1.68 -3.19 3.71
N PHE A 120 1.28 -3.09 2.44
CA PHE A 120 1.95 -3.78 1.33
C PHE A 120 2.09 -5.31 1.51
N GLY A 121 1.29 -5.90 2.40
CA GLY A 121 1.26 -7.35 2.64
C GLY A 121 2.46 -7.90 3.40
N VAL A 122 3.28 -7.04 4.02
CA VAL A 122 4.48 -7.42 4.77
C VAL A 122 4.13 -8.00 6.13
N ARG A 123 4.90 -8.98 6.60
CA ARG A 123 4.79 -9.61 7.92
C ARG A 123 6.14 -9.57 8.65
N ILE A 124 6.10 -9.65 9.97
CA ILE A 124 7.30 -9.95 10.76
C ILE A 124 7.88 -11.29 10.29
N GLY A 125 9.19 -11.33 10.07
CA GLY A 125 9.93 -12.46 9.51
C GLY A 125 9.98 -12.54 7.97
N ASP A 126 9.29 -11.66 7.22
CA ASP A 126 9.56 -11.54 5.78
C ASP A 126 11.02 -11.11 5.57
N SER A 127 11.67 -11.63 4.51
CA SER A 127 13.03 -11.20 4.18
C SER A 127 13.05 -9.76 3.67
N GLU A 128 14.16 -9.05 3.92
CA GLU A 128 14.37 -7.68 3.43
C GLU A 128 14.15 -7.59 1.92
N ALA A 129 14.70 -8.54 1.15
CA ALA A 129 14.53 -8.59 -0.30
C ALA A 129 13.06 -8.69 -0.73
N SER A 130 12.25 -9.44 0.02
CA SER A 130 10.81 -9.57 -0.21
C SER A 130 10.07 -8.27 0.06
N VAL A 131 10.43 -7.54 1.13
CA VAL A 131 9.87 -6.22 1.44
C VAL A 131 10.20 -5.21 0.34
N ARG A 132 11.46 -5.14 -0.08
CA ARG A 132 11.92 -4.25 -1.16
C ARG A 132 11.17 -4.47 -2.46
N ALA A 133 10.77 -5.71 -2.75
CA ALA A 133 10.00 -6.05 -3.95
C ALA A 133 8.52 -5.63 -3.86
N ARG A 134 7.98 -5.46 -2.65
CA ARG A 134 6.57 -5.09 -2.40
C ARG A 134 6.39 -3.58 -2.16
N LEU A 135 7.41 -2.89 -1.65
CA LEU A 135 7.38 -1.47 -1.41
C LEU A 135 7.22 -0.67 -2.73
N PRO A 136 6.44 0.42 -2.74
CA PRO A 136 6.38 1.29 -3.91
C PRO A 136 7.74 1.96 -4.14
N ALA A 137 7.99 2.36 -5.39
CA ALA A 137 9.20 3.08 -5.74
C ALA A 137 9.37 4.37 -4.92
N GLY A 138 10.63 4.73 -4.65
CA GLY A 138 10.98 5.93 -3.89
C GLY A 138 11.04 5.75 -2.37
N TYR A 139 11.02 4.51 -1.86
CA TYR A 139 11.32 4.25 -0.45
C TYR A 139 12.79 4.56 -0.13
N GLY A 140 13.03 5.08 1.08
CA GLY A 140 14.36 5.31 1.65
C GLY A 140 14.91 4.07 2.33
N VAL A 141 16.24 4.00 2.40
CA VAL A 141 16.99 2.96 3.11
C VAL A 141 17.99 3.65 4.02
N GLU A 142 17.90 3.41 5.31
CA GLU A 142 18.83 3.95 6.30
C GLU A 142 19.40 2.82 7.16
N PRO A 143 20.66 2.91 7.62
CA PRO A 143 21.16 2.00 8.65
C PRO A 143 20.29 2.06 9.91
N HIS A 144 20.04 0.91 10.54
CA HIS A 144 19.36 0.84 11.82
C HIS A 144 20.14 1.60 12.89
N HIS A 145 19.48 2.34 13.79
CA HIS A 145 20.15 3.20 14.78
C HIS A 145 21.09 2.41 15.69
N TYR A 146 20.69 1.17 15.99
CA TYR A 146 21.45 0.22 16.80
C TYR A 146 22.14 -0.88 15.98
N GLY A 147 22.14 -0.77 14.65
CA GLY A 147 22.75 -1.76 13.77
C GLY A 147 24.27 -1.76 13.86
N GLY A 148 24.88 -2.92 13.63
CA GLY A 148 26.32 -3.04 13.43
C GLY A 148 26.76 -2.55 12.04
N ASP A 149 28.08 -2.46 11.83
CA ASP A 149 28.67 -2.04 10.55
C ASP A 149 28.52 -3.08 9.42
N ASP A 150 27.80 -4.18 9.64
CA ASP A 150 27.63 -5.26 8.66
C ASP A 150 26.51 -4.99 7.64
N GLY A 151 25.74 -3.93 7.84
CA GLY A 151 24.69 -3.45 6.92
C GLY A 151 23.44 -4.33 6.85
N LYS A 152 23.23 -5.24 7.82
CA LYS A 152 22.07 -6.15 7.81
C LYS A 152 20.84 -5.61 8.54
N ASP A 153 21.05 -4.60 9.38
CA ASP A 153 20.00 -3.98 10.16
C ASP A 153 19.68 -2.63 9.51
N LEU A 154 18.49 -2.54 8.92
CA LEU A 154 18.10 -1.40 8.09
C LEU A 154 16.71 -0.91 8.46
N TYR A 155 16.49 0.36 8.18
CA TYR A 155 15.19 0.95 8.04
C TYR A 155 14.81 1.01 6.56
N LEU A 156 13.60 0.55 6.23
CA LEU A 156 12.98 0.70 4.92
C LEU A 156 11.74 1.57 5.07
N THR A 157 11.81 2.82 4.61
CA THR A 157 10.76 3.81 4.86
C THR A 157 10.13 4.27 3.55
N TRP A 158 8.81 4.17 3.44
CA TRP A 158 8.05 4.76 2.32
C TRP A 158 7.07 5.81 2.80
N HIS A 159 7.02 6.95 2.11
CA HIS A 159 6.20 8.11 2.46
C HIS A 159 5.17 8.42 1.36
N ASP A 160 3.92 8.61 1.78
CA ASP A 160 2.85 9.24 0.99
C ASP A 160 2.74 10.73 1.35
N PRO A 161 3.41 11.62 0.60
CA PRO A 161 3.39 13.06 0.91
C PRO A 161 2.03 13.70 0.69
N ALA A 162 1.14 13.10 -0.11
CA ALA A 162 -0.19 13.64 -0.35
C ALA A 162 -1.10 13.47 0.88
N ARG A 163 -0.83 12.46 1.70
CA ARG A 163 -1.60 12.14 2.90
C ARG A 163 -0.86 12.45 4.20
N GLY A 164 0.45 12.73 4.13
CA GLY A 164 1.31 12.88 5.31
C GLY A 164 1.44 11.60 6.11
N LEU A 165 1.33 10.44 5.43
CA LEU A 165 1.34 9.11 6.03
C LEU A 165 2.51 8.31 5.52
N ALA A 166 3.02 7.38 6.32
CA ALA A 166 4.15 6.57 5.94
C ALA A 166 4.09 5.18 6.55
N VAL A 167 4.94 4.30 6.03
CA VAL A 167 5.27 3.00 6.62
C VAL A 167 6.78 2.90 6.78
N ARG A 168 7.22 2.24 7.84
CA ARG A 168 8.61 1.90 8.09
C ARG A 168 8.69 0.43 8.48
N TYR A 169 9.66 -0.28 7.93
CA TYR A 169 10.05 -1.61 8.37
C TYR A 169 11.44 -1.54 8.94
N GLU A 170 11.63 -2.17 10.09
CA GLU A 170 12.96 -2.43 10.64
C GLU A 170 13.36 -3.85 10.27
N THR A 171 14.60 -4.04 9.84
CA THR A 171 15.18 -5.35 9.62
C THR A 171 16.27 -5.65 10.64
N GLY A 172 16.36 -6.91 11.02
CA GLY A 172 17.44 -7.49 11.81
C GLY A 172 17.88 -8.79 11.14
N GLU A 173 19.19 -8.97 10.96
CA GLU A 173 19.74 -10.16 10.28
C GLU A 173 19.09 -10.45 8.90
N GLY A 174 18.68 -9.40 8.18
CA GLY A 174 18.06 -9.49 6.86
C GLY A 174 16.58 -9.88 6.84
N SER A 175 15.89 -9.90 7.99
CA SER A 175 14.45 -10.16 8.10
C SER A 175 13.73 -9.05 8.86
N VAL A 176 12.44 -8.83 8.57
CA VAL A 176 11.63 -7.83 9.28
C VAL A 176 11.45 -8.21 10.74
N THR A 177 11.83 -7.31 11.64
CA THR A 177 11.69 -7.45 13.10
C THR A 177 10.58 -6.58 13.67
N SER A 178 10.36 -5.41 13.06
CA SER A 178 9.32 -4.46 13.44
C SER A 178 8.68 -3.83 12.20
N MET A 179 7.43 -3.41 12.32
CA MET A 179 6.79 -2.55 11.33
C MET A 179 5.96 -1.45 11.99
N TYR A 180 5.98 -0.27 11.36
CA TYR A 180 5.25 0.90 11.81
C TYR A 180 4.50 1.54 10.65
N TRP A 181 3.30 2.03 10.89
CA TRP A 181 2.63 2.92 9.96
C TRP A 181 1.81 3.98 10.67
N GLY A 182 1.73 5.17 10.09
CA GLY A 182 1.19 6.32 10.79
C GLY A 182 1.47 7.64 10.09
N SER A 183 1.47 8.72 10.86
CA SER A 183 1.96 10.01 10.40
C SER A 183 3.45 9.94 10.06
N TRP A 184 3.89 10.76 9.09
CA TRP A 184 5.31 10.84 8.69
C TRP A 184 6.24 11.05 9.88
N ASP A 185 5.96 12.02 10.75
CA ASP A 185 6.87 12.34 11.86
C ASP A 185 6.96 11.18 12.86
N ALA A 186 5.82 10.56 13.19
CA ALA A 186 5.78 9.49 14.18
C ALA A 186 6.50 8.20 13.71
N VAL A 187 6.41 7.83 12.42
CA VAL A 187 7.10 6.63 11.93
C VAL A 187 8.62 6.76 11.93
N GLN A 188 9.14 7.98 12.02
CA GLN A 188 10.58 8.24 12.05
C GLN A 188 11.18 8.17 13.45
N LEU A 189 10.36 8.09 14.50
CA LEU A 189 10.81 7.99 15.88
C LEU A 189 11.47 6.63 16.14
N VAL A 190 12.73 6.67 16.56
CA VAL A 190 13.53 5.49 16.94
C VAL A 190 13.04 4.88 18.25
N GLU A 191 12.87 5.70 19.29
CA GLU A 191 12.48 5.24 20.63
C GLU A 191 10.96 5.25 20.85
N GLY A 192 10.19 5.86 19.94
CA GLY A 192 8.77 6.09 20.15
C GLY A 192 8.51 6.91 21.42
N CYS A 193 7.66 6.39 22.31
CA CYS A 193 7.41 6.96 23.64
C CYS A 193 8.35 6.35 24.70
N ALA A 194 9.61 6.79 24.76
CA ALA A 194 10.58 6.42 25.80
C ALA A 194 11.45 7.60 26.25
#